data_AF-A0A535XUP3-F1
#
_entry.id   AF-A0A535XUP3-F1
#
_cell.length_a   1.000
_cell.length_b   1.000
_cell.length_c   1.000
_cell.angle_alpha   90.00
_cell.angle_beta   90.00
_cell.angle_gamma   90.00
#
_symmetry.space_group_name_H-M   'P 1'
#
loop_
_entity.id
_entity.type
_entity.pdbx_description
1 polymer ?
#
loop_
_entity_poly.entity_id
_entity_poly.type
_entity_poly.pdbx_seq_one_letter_code
_entity_poly.pdbx_strand_id
1 'polypeptide(L)'
;EHAAHDQYRMAGDLTIKDVTRPVSLEVVYSGQAKDPMGNMHAGFSAYTTINRKDWGLSWNVALETGGLLVGDQIKIALEIEALLLKPAAVTVA
;
A
#
# COMPACT_ATOMS: atom_id res chain seq x y z
N GLU A 1 0.05 4.12 13.23
CA GLU A 1 -0.47 3.88 14.58
C GLU A 1 -0.92 2.43 14.73
N HIS A 2 -0.80 1.84 15.92
CA HIS A 2 -1.24 0.48 16.19
C HIS A 2 -2.77 0.48 16.37
N ALA A 3 -3.47 -0.36 15.62
CA ALA A 3 -4.93 -0.47 15.67
C ALA A 3 -5.38 -1.66 16.52
N ALA A 4 -4.74 -2.82 16.34
CA ALA A 4 -5.00 -4.08 17.07
C ALA A 4 -3.81 -5.04 16.86
N HIS A 5 -3.87 -6.25 17.44
CA HIS A 5 -2.81 -7.26 17.27
C HIS A 5 -2.46 -7.45 15.79
N ASP A 6 -1.19 -7.17 15.45
CA ASP A 6 -0.62 -7.19 14.11
C ASP A 6 -1.32 -6.31 13.06
N GLN A 7 -2.19 -5.38 13.49
CA GLN A 7 -2.89 -4.44 12.62
C GLN A 7 -2.46 -3.01 12.92
N TYR A 8 -2.18 -2.27 11.86
CA TYR A 8 -1.67 -0.91 11.92
C TYR A 8 -2.43 -0.03 10.94
N ARG A 9 -2.61 1.24 11.29
CA ARG A 9 -3.03 2.28 10.36
C ARG A 9 -1.81 3.10 9.96
N MET A 10 -1.52 3.18 8.67
CA MET A 10 -0.40 3.94 8.13
C MET A 10 -0.93 5.11 7.31
N ALA A 11 -0.73 6.32 7.82
CA ALA A 11 -0.95 7.54 7.06
C ALA A 11 0.25 7.78 6.13
N GLY A 12 -0.01 8.25 4.91
CA GLY A 12 1.01 8.62 3.95
C GLY A 12 0.43 9.43 2.81
N ASP A 13 1.30 9.98 1.97
CA ASP A 13 0.89 10.75 0.81
C ASP A 13 0.93 9.89 -0.45
N LEU A 14 -0.20 9.81 -1.15
CA LEU A 14 -0.31 9.13 -2.44
C LEU A 14 -0.30 10.17 -3.56
N THR A 15 0.73 10.08 -4.40
CA THR A 15 0.83 10.87 -5.62
C THR A 15 0.35 10.03 -6.80
N ILE A 16 -0.61 10.55 -7.57
CA ILE A 16 -1.00 10.00 -8.87
C ILE A 16 -0.84 11.13 -9.88
N LYS A 17 0.09 10.94 -10.83
CA LYS A 17 0.59 11.99 -11.73
C LYS A 17 1.16 13.18 -10.94
N ASP A 18 0.49 14.32 -10.98
CA ASP A 18 0.87 15.61 -10.40
C ASP A 18 0.03 15.97 -9.16
N VAL A 19 -0.96 15.16 -8.81
CA VAL A 19 -1.81 15.39 -7.63
C VAL A 19 -1.36 14.51 -6.48
N THR A 20 -1.10 15.12 -5.33
CA THR A 20 -0.75 14.44 -4.07
C THR A 20 -1.88 14.61 -3.08
N ARG A 21 -2.31 13.51 -2.44
CA ARG A 21 -3.32 13.53 -1.39
C ARG A 21 -2.93 12.60 -0.24
N PRO A 22 -3.30 12.93 1.01
CA PRO A 22 -3.13 12.02 2.12
C PRO A 22 -4.06 10.82 1.97
N VAL A 23 -3.53 9.63 2.24
CA VAL A 23 -4.27 8.37 2.33
C VAL A 23 -3.95 7.65 3.63
N SER A 24 -4.84 6.75 4.02
CA SER A 24 -4.63 5.85 5.15
C SER A 24 -4.68 4.41 4.65
N LEU A 25 -3.61 3.66 4.88
CA LEU A 25 -3.55 2.23 4.65
C LEU A 25 -3.89 1.48 5.94
N GLU A 26 -4.69 0.44 5.83
CA GLU A 26 -4.88 -0.59 6.86
C GLU A 26 -3.88 -1.70 6.59
N VAL A 27 -2.88 -1.82 7.46
CA VAL A 27 -1.73 -2.70 7.30
C VAL A 27 -1.86 -3.87 8.27
N VAL A 28 -1.62 -5.08 7.77
CA VAL A 28 -1.52 -6.31 8.56
C VAL A 28 -0.07 -6.78 8.48
N TYR A 29 0.53 -7.02 9.64
CA TYR A 29 1.82 -7.69 9.75
C TYR A 29 1.60 -9.21 9.77
N SER A 30 2.18 -9.91 8.81
CA SER A 30 1.98 -11.36 8.63
C SER A 30 3.08 -12.20 9.31
N GLY A 31 3.93 -11.57 10.12
CA GLY A 31 5.06 -12.21 10.79
C GLY A 31 6.38 -12.09 10.03
N GLN A 32 7.42 -12.70 10.59
CA GLN A 32 8.76 -12.74 10.01
C GLN A 32 9.41 -14.12 10.18
N ALA A 33 10.25 -14.50 9.22
CA ALA A 33 10.94 -15.79 9.19
C ALA A 33 12.34 -15.66 8.59
N LYS A 34 13.21 -16.62 8.94
CA LYS A 34 14.51 -16.77 8.27
C LYS A 34 14.37 -17.63 7.02
N ASP A 35 14.99 -17.22 5.92
CA ASP A 35 15.19 -18.06 4.75
C ASP A 35 16.30 -19.12 4.99
N PRO A 36 16.49 -20.10 4.08
CA PRO A 36 17.56 -21.10 4.21
C PRO A 36 18.98 -20.52 4.22
N MET A 37 19.17 -19.30 3.71
CA MET A 37 20.44 -18.58 3.71
C MET A 37 20.66 -17.77 5.00
N GLY A 38 19.70 -17.81 5.93
CA GLY A 38 19.76 -17.12 7.21
C GLY A 38 19.46 -15.62 7.15
N ASN A 39 18.84 -15.12 6.07
CA ASN A 39 18.31 -13.75 6.02
C ASN A 39 16.91 -13.69 6.61
N MET A 40 16.58 -12.57 7.26
CA MET A 40 15.26 -12.36 7.85
C MET A 40 14.35 -11.68 6.83
N HIS A 41 13.16 -12.23 6.63
CA HIS A 41 12.08 -11.68 5.81
C HIS A 41 10.88 -11.37 6.67
N ALA A 42 10.15 -10.30 6.35
CA ALA A 42 8.91 -9.90 7.01
C ALA A 42 7.79 -9.73 5.97
N GLY A 43 6.60 -10.25 6.28
CA GLY A 43 5.43 -10.15 5.41
C GLY A 43 4.46 -9.07 5.88
N PHE A 44 3.86 -8.34 4.94
CA PHE A 44 2.81 -7.37 5.20
C PHE A 44 1.76 -7.39 4.11
N SER A 45 0.50 -7.20 4.50
CA SER A 45 -0.59 -6.88 3.57
C SER A 45 -1.10 -5.48 3.90
N ALA A 46 -1.48 -4.68 2.90
CA ALA A 46 -2.03 -3.36 3.16
C ALA A 46 -3.15 -2.99 2.19
N TYR A 47 -4.20 -2.36 2.71
CA TYR A 47 -5.42 -2.07 1.96
C TYR A 47 -5.88 -0.63 2.15
N THR A 48 -6.44 -0.05 1.09
CA THR A 48 -7.21 1.19 1.18
C THR A 48 -8.20 1.29 0.02
N THR A 49 -9.14 2.22 0.13
CA THR A 49 -10.04 2.58 -0.97
C THR A 49 -9.98 4.09 -1.16
N ILE A 50 -9.75 4.52 -2.40
CA ILE A 50 -9.67 5.93 -2.77
C ILE A 50 -10.76 6.28 -3.79
N ASN A 51 -11.09 7.57 -3.93
CA ASN A 51 -11.91 8.06 -5.04
C ASN A 51 -11.00 8.66 -6.13
N ARG A 52 -11.04 8.10 -7.34
CA ARG A 52 -10.18 8.54 -8.46
C ARG A 52 -10.35 10.02 -8.81
N LYS A 53 -11.52 10.60 -8.53
CA LYS A 53 -11.82 12.01 -8.81
C LYS A 53 -10.99 12.96 -7.93
N ASP A 54 -10.54 12.52 -6.76
CA ASP A 54 -9.70 13.33 -5.86
C ASP A 54 -8.30 13.62 -6.44
N TRP A 55 -7.89 12.79 -7.41
CA TRP A 55 -6.67 12.94 -8.22
C TRP A 55 -6.96 13.44 -9.66
N GLY A 56 -8.13 14.03 -9.89
CA GLY A 56 -8.49 14.63 -11.18
C GLY A 56 -8.85 13.64 -12.29
N LEU A 57 -8.91 12.33 -11.99
CA LEU A 57 -9.35 11.32 -12.95
C LEU A 57 -10.88 11.32 -13.01
N SER A 58 -11.46 12.24 -13.79
CA SER A 58 -12.92 12.45 -13.85
C SER A 58 -13.61 11.88 -15.09
N TRP A 59 -12.85 11.40 -16.09
CA TRP A 59 -13.42 10.86 -17.32
C TRP A 59 -14.43 9.76 -17.03
N ASN A 60 -15.58 9.80 -17.71
CA ASN A 60 -16.61 8.77 -17.62
C ASN A 60 -17.55 8.86 -18.81
N VAL A 61 -18.35 7.82 -19.01
CA VAL A 61 -19.41 7.76 -20.02
C VAL A 61 -20.69 7.27 -19.36
N ALA A 62 -21.83 7.89 -19.68
CA ALA A 62 -23.13 7.42 -19.19
C ALA A 62 -23.55 6.16 -19.97
N LEU A 63 -24.10 5.17 -19.26
CA LEU A 63 -24.61 3.94 -19.88
C LEU A 63 -26.08 4.11 -20.28
N GLU A 64 -26.51 3.44 -21.35
CA GLU A 64 -27.92 3.43 -21.79
C GLU A 64 -28.86 2.85 -20.72
N THR A 65 -28.35 1.93 -19.91
CA THR A 65 -29.08 1.31 -18.78
C THR A 65 -29.09 2.18 -17.52
N GLY A 66 -28.56 3.40 -17.58
CA GLY A 66 -28.37 4.28 -16.44
C GLY A 66 -27.05 4.03 -15.70
N GLY A 67 -26.59 5.05 -14.97
CA GLY A 67 -25.31 5.03 -14.27
C GLY A 67 -24.12 5.41 -15.16
N LEU A 68 -22.91 5.14 -14.66
CA LEU A 68 -21.65 5.52 -15.29
C LEU A 68 -20.79 4.29 -15.57
N LEU A 69 -20.05 4.31 -16.70
CA LEU A 69 -19.21 3.22 -17.18
C LEU A 69 -18.07 2.87 -16.22
N VAL A 70 -17.45 3.87 -15.60
CA VAL A 70 -16.28 3.71 -14.74
C VAL A 70 -16.63 4.06 -13.30
N GLY A 71 -16.44 3.10 -12.38
CA GLY A 71 -16.60 3.33 -10.95
C GLY A 71 -15.63 4.39 -10.40
N ASP A 72 -16.06 5.11 -9.37
CA ASP A 72 -15.24 6.15 -8.74
C ASP A 72 -14.28 5.58 -7.68
N GLN A 73 -14.69 4.51 -6.99
CA GLN A 73 -13.91 3.87 -5.95
C GLN A 73 -12.86 2.92 -6.53
N ILE A 74 -11.61 3.12 -6.12
CA ILE A 74 -10.49 2.26 -6.46
C ILE A 74 -10.01 1.58 -5.18
N LYS A 75 -10.07 0.25 -5.16
CA LYS A 75 -9.50 -0.56 -4.10
C LYS A 75 -8.03 -0.80 -4.40
N ILE A 76 -7.16 -0.47 -3.46
CA ILE A 76 -5.72 -0.70 -3.53
C ILE A 76 -5.40 -1.81 -2.53
N ALA A 77 -4.69 -2.83 -3.00
CA ALA A 77 -4.19 -3.93 -2.21
C ALA A 77 -2.69 -4.07 -2.47
N LEU A 78 -1.91 -4.14 -1.40
CA LEU A 78 -0.47 -4.34 -1.43
C LEU A 78 -0.16 -5.65 -0.68
N GLU A 79 0.63 -6.51 -1.31
CA GLU A 79 1.18 -7.72 -0.69
C GLU A 79 2.70 -7.56 -0.75
N ILE A 80 3.35 -7.55 0.42
CA ILE A 80 4.74 -7.10 0.57
C ILE A 80 5.54 -8.17 1.30
N GLU A 81 6.70 -8.51 0.74
CA GLU A 81 7.78 -9.19 1.45
C GLU A 81 8.98 -8.25 1.52
N ALA A 82 9.51 -8.07 2.73
CA ALA A 82 10.66 -7.21 2.99
C ALA A 82 11.84 -8.01 3.54
N LEU A 83 12.99 -7.92 2.88
CA LEU A 83 14.25 -8.48 3.34
C LEU A 83 14.97 -7.51 4.28
N LEU A 84 15.30 -7.96 5.49
CA LEU A 84 16.16 -7.20 6.40
C LEU A 84 17.61 -7.26 5.91
N LEU A 85 18.06 -6.17 5.27
CA LEU A 85 19.45 -6.03 4.87
C LEU A 85 20.35 -5.90 6.10
N LYS A 86 21.35 -6.77 6.23
CA LYS A 86 22.40 -6.63 7.24
C LYS A 86 23.31 -5.47 6.79
N PRO A 87 23.71 -4.55 7.69
CA PRO A 87 24.70 -3.54 7.35
C PRO A 87 25.96 -4.21 6.80
N ALA A 88 26.52 -3.68 5.71
CA ALA A 88 27.83 -4.11 5.24
C ALA A 88 28.83 -3.87 6.39
N ALA A 89 29.58 -4.91 6.75
CA ALA A 89 30.70 -4.74 7.68
C ALA A 89 31.66 -3.74 7.04
N VAL A 90 31.72 -2.53 7.59
CA VAL A 90 32.74 -1.55 7.22
C VAL A 90 34.05 -2.08 7.81
N THR A 91 34.79 -2.84 7.02
CA THR A 91 36.15 -3.23 7.37
C THR A 91 37.03 -2.01 7.14
N VAL A 92 37.38 -1.30 8.22
CA VAL A 92 38.44 -0.30 8.16
C VAL A 92 39.76 -1.05 8.00
N ALA A 93 40.42 -0.85 6.87
CA ALA A 93 41.79 -1.32 6.62
C ALA A 93 42.80 -0.38 7.28
#